data_AF-A0A958J0B4-F1
#
_entry.id   AF-A0A958J0B4-F1
#
_cell.length_a   1.000
_cell.length_b   1.000
_cell.length_c   1.000
_cell.angle_alpha   90.00
_cell.angle_beta   90.00
_cell.angle_gamma   90.00
#
_symmetry.space_group_name_H-M   'P 1'
#
loop_
_entity.id
_entity.type
_entity.pdbx_description
1 polymer ?
#
loop_
_entity_poly.entity_id
_entity_poly.type
_entity_poly.pdbx_seq_one_letter_code
_entity_poly.pdbx_strand_id
1 'polypeptide(L)'
;METGKHTTCFFVADLHGVYAQYQKLFAAIANEQPHAVFLGGDLLPSGMMALASPDFFHEDFVNKVLASGFLKLKSQMGEKFPGVFLILGNDDGRMEEAAILDAAGRGAWQYSHNRKIKFQDYVVYGYSCVPPSPFQLKDWERYDVSRFVDPGCTAPDEGFHSVPVSRHE
;
A
#
# COMPACT_ATOMS: atom_id res chain seq x y z
N MET A 1 -15.80 21.35 29.37
CA MET A 1 -14.44 20.99 28.90
C MET A 1 -14.63 19.80 27.99
N GLU A 2 -14.68 20.03 26.68
CA GLU A 2 -14.65 18.94 25.70
C GLU A 2 -13.28 18.28 25.82
N THR A 3 -13.23 17.09 26.39
CA THR A 3 -12.07 16.21 26.26
C THR A 3 -11.90 15.97 24.76
N GLY A 4 -10.85 16.54 24.16
CA GLY A 4 -10.58 16.40 22.73
C GLY A 4 -10.72 14.94 22.33
N LYS A 5 -11.64 14.65 21.40
CA LYS A 5 -11.80 13.32 20.85
C LYS A 5 -10.48 12.94 20.18
N HIS A 6 -9.69 12.09 20.83
CA HIS A 6 -8.45 11.59 20.24
C HIS A 6 -8.82 10.70 19.05
N THR A 7 -8.43 11.12 17.85
CA THR A 7 -8.56 10.33 16.63
C THR A 7 -7.49 9.24 16.64
N THR A 8 -7.83 8.05 17.14
CA THR A 8 -6.92 6.89 17.04
C THR A 8 -6.81 6.46 15.58
N CYS A 9 -5.59 6.40 15.07
CA CYS A 9 -5.26 5.96 13.72
C CYS A 9 -4.27 4.80 13.78
N PHE A 10 -4.44 3.82 12.89
CA PHE A 10 -3.42 2.80 12.65
C PHE A 10 -2.57 3.19 11.46
N PHE A 11 -1.26 2.93 11.55
CA PHE A 11 -0.35 2.97 10.43
C PHE A 11 0.37 1.63 10.36
N VAL A 12 0.42 1.04 9.18
CA VAL A 12 1.07 -0.26 8.94
C VAL A 12 1.70 -0.27 7.55
N ALA A 13 2.89 -0.85 7.45
CA ALA A 13 3.67 -1.03 6.23
C ALA A 13 4.45 -2.34 6.36
N ASP A 14 5.19 -2.73 5.32
CA ASP A 14 6.12 -3.88 5.34
C ASP A 14 5.44 -5.21 5.73
N LEU A 15 4.19 -5.38 5.30
CA LEU A 15 3.43 -6.61 5.53
C LEU A 15 3.88 -7.75 4.62
N HIS A 16 4.47 -7.41 3.45
CA HIS A 16 5.04 -8.32 2.46
C HIS A 16 4.19 -9.57 2.18
N GLY A 17 2.86 -9.41 2.08
CA GLY A 17 1.95 -10.51 1.79
C GLY A 17 1.81 -11.57 2.90
N VAL A 18 2.37 -11.36 4.09
CA VAL A 18 2.35 -12.38 5.16
C VAL A 18 0.94 -12.49 5.74
N TYR A 19 0.22 -13.55 5.33
CA TYR A 19 -1.20 -13.76 5.65
C TYR A 19 -1.54 -13.62 7.15
N ALA A 20 -0.69 -14.16 8.04
CA ALA A 20 -0.90 -14.06 9.49
C ALA A 20 -0.86 -12.60 10.00
N GLN A 21 -0.11 -11.71 9.36
CA GLN A 21 -0.06 -10.29 9.73
C GLN A 21 -1.35 -9.58 9.31
N TYR A 22 -1.90 -9.88 8.13
CA TYR A 22 -3.19 -9.37 7.69
C TYR A 22 -4.33 -9.82 8.61
N GLN A 23 -4.34 -11.09 9.04
CA GLN A 23 -5.32 -11.57 10.02
C GLN A 23 -5.25 -10.79 11.34
N LYS A 24 -4.03 -10.50 11.84
CA LYS A 24 -3.83 -9.69 13.05
C LYS A 24 -4.31 -8.26 12.83
N LEU A 25 -4.00 -7.65 11.69
CA LEU A 25 -4.47 -6.31 11.33
C LEU A 25 -6.00 -6.22 11.33
N PHE A 26 -6.68 -7.15 10.65
CA PHE A 26 -8.15 -7.15 10.61
C PHE A 26 -8.76 -7.34 12.00
N ALA A 27 -8.19 -8.23 12.82
CA ALA A 27 -8.63 -8.41 14.20
C ALA A 27 -8.42 -7.16 15.06
N ALA A 28 -7.26 -6.50 14.94
CA ALA A 28 -6.97 -5.26 15.64
C ALA A 28 -7.95 -4.15 15.25
N ILE A 29 -8.21 -3.95 13.95
CA ILE A 29 -9.17 -2.96 13.47
C ILE A 29 -10.58 -3.23 14.02
N ALA A 30 -11.02 -4.50 14.00
CA ALA A 30 -12.34 -4.88 14.51
C ALA A 30 -12.48 -4.62 16.03
N ASN A 31 -11.43 -4.90 16.79
CA ASN A 31 -11.44 -4.78 18.25
C ASN A 31 -11.29 -3.33 18.72
N GLU A 32 -10.36 -2.59 18.12
CA GLU A 32 -9.96 -1.26 18.59
C GLU A 32 -10.70 -0.11 17.87
N GLN A 33 -11.34 -0.39 16.74
CA GLN A 33 -12.17 0.56 15.98
C GLN A 33 -11.47 1.92 15.78
N PRO A 34 -10.27 1.95 15.14
CA PRO A 34 -9.63 3.22 14.81
C PRO A 34 -10.52 4.04 13.88
N HIS A 35 -10.30 5.35 13.83
CA HIS A 35 -11.01 6.22 12.89
C HIS A 35 -10.43 6.07 11.48
N ALA A 36 -9.12 5.82 11.38
CA ALA A 36 -8.42 5.63 10.11
C ALA A 36 -7.36 4.53 10.19
N VAL A 37 -7.10 3.91 9.05
CA VAL A 37 -6.01 2.96 8.82
C VAL A 37 -5.22 3.44 7.60
N PHE A 38 -3.92 3.64 7.78
CA PHE A 38 -2.99 4.02 6.72
C PHE A 38 -2.11 2.80 6.39
N LEU A 39 -2.22 2.32 5.16
CA LEU A 39 -1.40 1.26 4.58
C LEU A 39 -0.27 1.93 3.80
N GLY A 40 0.94 1.88 4.36
CA GLY A 40 2.09 2.69 4.01
C GLY A 40 3.03 2.12 2.95
N GLY A 41 2.63 1.07 2.24
CA GLY A 41 3.46 0.41 1.22
C GLY A 41 4.10 -0.89 1.70
N ASP A 42 4.74 -1.59 0.76
CA ASP A 42 5.35 -2.91 0.90
C ASP A 42 4.36 -3.92 1.49
N LEU A 43 3.19 -3.97 0.86
CA LEU A 43 2.01 -4.70 1.29
C LEU A 43 1.94 -6.10 0.66
N LEU A 44 2.33 -6.22 -0.60
CA LEU A 44 2.14 -7.39 -1.44
C LEU A 44 3.24 -8.43 -1.20
N PRO A 45 3.02 -9.71 -1.56
CA PRO A 45 4.08 -10.71 -1.48
C PRO A 45 5.31 -10.26 -2.27
N SER A 46 6.47 -10.20 -1.63
CA SER A 46 7.69 -9.78 -2.29
C SER A 46 8.09 -10.75 -3.41
N GLY A 47 8.75 -10.25 -4.46
CA GLY A 47 9.30 -11.11 -5.52
C GLY A 47 10.27 -12.17 -4.98
N MET A 48 10.94 -11.90 -3.85
CA MET A 48 11.80 -12.85 -3.16
C MET A 48 11.00 -14.00 -2.51
N MET A 49 9.83 -13.72 -1.95
CA MET A 49 8.92 -14.75 -1.42
C MET A 49 8.34 -15.61 -2.54
N ALA A 50 8.15 -15.02 -3.72
CA ALA A 50 7.65 -15.69 -4.90
C ALA A 50 8.69 -16.65 -5.55
N LEU A 51 10.00 -16.42 -5.33
CA LEU A 51 11.06 -17.39 -5.65
C LEU A 51 11.05 -18.63 -4.74
N ALA A 52 10.54 -18.50 -3.51
CA ALA A 52 10.47 -19.60 -2.55
C ALA A 52 9.23 -20.50 -2.77
N SER A 53 8.23 -20.04 -3.53
CA SER A 53 7.01 -20.81 -3.82
C SER A 53 6.39 -20.32 -5.14
N PRO A 54 6.65 -21.01 -6.27
CA PRO A 54 6.16 -20.61 -7.60
C PRO A 54 4.63 -20.43 -7.69
N ASP A 55 3.88 -21.14 -6.85
CA ASP A 55 2.42 -21.02 -6.77
C ASP A 55 1.95 -19.64 -6.25
N PHE A 56 2.80 -18.88 -5.54
CA PHE A 56 2.48 -17.53 -5.06
C PHE A 56 2.42 -16.48 -6.17
N PHE A 57 3.12 -16.67 -7.30
CA PHE A 57 3.07 -15.75 -8.44
C PHE A 57 1.70 -15.76 -9.16
N HIS A 58 0.86 -16.75 -8.88
CA HIS A 58 -0.45 -16.93 -9.52
C HIS A 58 -1.64 -16.68 -8.60
N GLU A 59 -1.40 -16.43 -7.31
CA GLU A 59 -2.48 -16.01 -6.43
C GLU A 59 -2.68 -14.50 -6.53
N ASP A 60 -3.86 -14.13 -7.03
CA ASP A 60 -4.40 -12.77 -6.99
C ASP A 60 -4.55 -12.30 -5.53
N PHE A 61 -3.43 -11.94 -4.91
CA PHE A 61 -3.34 -11.58 -3.50
C PHE A 61 -4.15 -10.32 -3.20
N VAL A 62 -4.10 -9.34 -4.11
CA VAL A 62 -4.86 -8.09 -4.03
C VAL A 62 -6.34 -8.39 -3.87
N ASN A 63 -6.91 -9.26 -4.70
CA ASN A 63 -8.35 -9.54 -4.60
C ASN A 63 -8.70 -10.56 -3.52
N LYS A 64 -7.95 -11.66 -3.42
CA LYS A 64 -8.30 -12.80 -2.57
C LYS A 64 -8.03 -12.56 -1.09
N VAL A 65 -6.99 -11.79 -0.77
CA VAL A 65 -6.58 -11.54 0.62
C VAL A 65 -6.89 -10.11 1.02
N LEU A 66 -6.28 -9.13 0.34
CA LEU A 66 -6.32 -7.74 0.75
C LEU A 66 -7.73 -7.14 0.61
N ALA A 67 -8.28 -7.11 -0.61
CA ALA A 67 -9.59 -6.57 -0.90
C ALA A 67 -10.70 -7.36 -0.21
N SER A 68 -10.68 -8.69 -0.33
CA SER A 68 -11.64 -9.57 0.35
C SER A 68 -11.67 -9.34 1.87
N GLY A 69 -10.50 -9.23 2.49
CA GLY A 69 -10.38 -8.97 3.93
C GLY A 69 -10.99 -7.64 4.34
N PHE A 70 -10.65 -6.54 3.66
CA PHE A 70 -11.21 -5.21 3.96
C PHE A 70 -12.71 -5.12 3.65
N LEU A 71 -13.19 -5.72 2.56
CA LEU A 71 -14.62 -5.73 2.22
C LEU A 71 -15.44 -6.55 3.23
N LYS A 72 -14.91 -7.69 3.69
CA LYS A 72 -15.53 -8.47 4.76
C LYS A 72 -15.57 -7.67 6.07
N LEU A 73 -14.46 -7.03 6.43
CA LEU A 73 -14.37 -6.20 7.62
C LEU A 73 -15.36 -5.02 7.57
N LYS A 74 -15.48 -4.37 6.41
CA LYS A 74 -16.46 -3.31 6.16
C LYS A 74 -17.90 -3.79 6.35
N SER A 75 -18.24 -4.95 5.79
CA SER A 75 -19.55 -5.57 5.97
C SER A 75 -19.84 -5.88 7.45
N GLN A 76 -18.84 -6.35 8.20
CA GLN A 76 -18.97 -6.67 9.63
C GLN A 76 -19.10 -5.43 10.53
N MET A 77 -18.37 -4.36 10.22
CA MET A 77 -18.29 -3.18 11.09
C MET A 77 -19.35 -2.12 10.77
N GLY A 78 -19.90 -2.09 9.55
CA GLY A 78 -20.86 -1.08 9.12
C GLY A 78 -20.32 0.34 9.29
N GLU A 79 -21.06 1.20 9.99
CA GLU A 79 -20.68 2.61 10.25
C GLU A 79 -19.38 2.77 11.06
N LYS A 80 -18.94 1.71 11.74
CA LYS A 80 -17.70 1.71 12.53
C LYS A 80 -16.46 1.40 11.69
N PHE A 81 -16.62 1.08 10.41
CA PHE A 81 -15.49 0.79 9.53
C PHE A 81 -14.61 2.05 9.36
N PRO A 82 -13.29 1.96 9.57
CA PRO A 82 -12.40 3.12 9.46
C PRO A 82 -12.31 3.67 8.04
N GLY A 83 -11.87 4.92 7.92
CA GLY A 83 -11.29 5.40 6.67
C GLY A 83 -9.99 4.64 6.38
N VAL A 84 -9.95 3.82 5.33
CA VAL A 84 -8.73 3.10 4.93
C VAL A 84 -8.06 3.83 3.76
N PHE A 85 -6.78 4.14 3.90
CA PHE A 85 -5.97 4.86 2.92
C PHE A 85 -4.78 3.99 2.53
N LEU A 86 -4.52 3.85 1.24
CA LEU A 86 -3.50 2.94 0.72
C LEU A 86 -2.57 3.66 -0.25
N ILE A 87 -1.26 3.50 -0.04
CA ILE A 87 -0.22 3.72 -1.04
C ILE A 87 0.51 2.40 -1.30
N LEU A 88 1.08 2.27 -2.50
CA LEU A 88 2.01 1.18 -2.85
C LEU A 88 3.44 1.61 -2.48
N GLY A 89 4.25 0.66 -2.01
CA GLY A 89 5.68 0.84 -1.71
C GLY A 89 6.58 0.30 -2.83
N ASN A 90 7.89 0.42 -2.68
CA ASN A 90 8.85 0.04 -3.72
C ASN A 90 8.89 -1.46 -4.01
N ASP A 91 8.44 -2.31 -3.09
CA ASP A 91 8.32 -3.76 -3.30
C ASP A 91 6.94 -4.17 -3.87
N ASP A 92 5.99 -3.22 -3.93
CA ASP A 92 4.68 -3.43 -4.54
C ASP A 92 4.71 -3.06 -6.03
N GLY A 93 4.81 -4.03 -6.94
CA GLY A 93 4.85 -3.75 -8.39
C GLY A 93 3.67 -2.90 -8.90
N ARG A 94 3.94 -1.88 -9.72
CA ARG A 94 2.94 -1.01 -10.36
C ARG A 94 2.00 -1.78 -11.29
N MET A 95 2.38 -2.97 -11.76
CA MET A 95 1.47 -3.91 -12.45
C MET A 95 0.20 -4.23 -11.64
N GLU A 96 0.26 -4.15 -10.31
CA GLU A 96 -0.88 -4.40 -9.42
C GLU A 96 -1.74 -3.15 -9.19
N GLU A 97 -1.32 -1.96 -9.64
CA GLU A 97 -2.04 -0.70 -9.42
C GLU A 97 -3.46 -0.75 -9.98
N ALA A 98 -3.66 -1.42 -11.12
CA ALA A 98 -4.99 -1.60 -11.71
C ALA A 98 -5.93 -2.39 -10.77
N ALA A 99 -5.45 -3.46 -10.14
CA ALA A 99 -6.22 -4.24 -9.18
C ALA A 99 -6.48 -3.43 -7.89
N ILE A 100 -5.50 -2.63 -7.45
CA ILE A 100 -5.64 -1.73 -6.31
C ILE A 100 -6.72 -0.66 -6.56
N LEU A 101 -6.77 -0.09 -7.76
CA LEU A 101 -7.77 0.88 -8.17
C LEU A 101 -9.17 0.25 -8.28
N ASP A 102 -9.28 -0.95 -8.85
CA ASP A 102 -10.55 -1.69 -8.91
C ASP A 102 -11.12 -1.95 -7.50
N ALA A 103 -10.30 -2.47 -6.58
CA ALA A 103 -10.70 -2.73 -5.21
C ALA A 103 -11.07 -1.43 -4.46
N ALA A 104 -10.38 -0.32 -4.74
CA ALA A 104 -10.78 1.00 -4.24
C ALA A 104 -12.16 1.41 -4.77
N GLY A 105 -12.47 1.14 -6.05
CA GLY A 105 -13.79 1.35 -6.65
C GLY A 105 -14.91 0.52 -6.00
N ARG A 106 -14.58 -0.68 -5.50
CA ARG A 106 -15.47 -1.51 -4.66
C ARG A 106 -15.56 -1.04 -3.20
N GLY A 107 -14.78 -0.02 -2.84
CA GLY A 107 -14.82 0.62 -1.53
C GLY A 107 -14.05 -0.12 -0.44
N ALA A 108 -13.04 -0.93 -0.80
CA ALA A 108 -12.15 -1.58 0.15
C ALA A 108 -11.22 -0.56 0.86
N TRP A 109 -10.76 0.46 0.13
CA TRP A 109 -9.92 1.56 0.61
C TRP A 109 -10.00 2.77 -0.32
N GLN A 110 -9.33 3.85 0.05
CA GLN A 110 -9.05 5.01 -0.79
C GLN A 110 -7.58 4.97 -1.24
N TYR A 111 -7.35 4.67 -2.51
CA TYR A 111 -6.01 4.73 -3.09
C TYR A 111 -5.53 6.19 -3.09
N SER A 112 -4.40 6.45 -2.44
CA SER A 112 -3.97 7.79 -2.02
C SER A 112 -2.77 8.33 -2.81
N HIS A 113 -2.10 7.50 -3.62
CA HIS A 113 -0.98 7.94 -4.43
C HIS A 113 -1.37 9.11 -5.35
N ASN A 114 -0.58 10.19 -5.29
CA ASN A 114 -0.76 11.42 -6.08
C ASN A 114 -2.17 12.03 -5.95
N ARG A 115 -2.77 11.92 -4.75
CA ARG A 115 -4.13 12.38 -4.47
C ARG A 115 -4.21 13.18 -3.19
N LYS A 116 -5.20 14.08 -3.16
CA LYS A 116 -5.64 14.86 -2.00
C LYS A 116 -7.02 14.37 -1.60
N ILE A 117 -7.14 13.80 -0.40
CA ILE A 117 -8.38 13.18 0.06
C ILE A 117 -8.84 13.87 1.35
N LYS A 118 -10.08 14.37 1.38
CA LYS A 118 -10.67 14.92 2.61
C LYS A 118 -11.08 13.77 3.54
N PHE A 119 -10.67 13.84 4.80
CA PHE A 119 -11.04 12.89 5.83
C PHE A 119 -11.37 13.63 7.12
N GLN A 120 -12.66 13.75 7.45
CA GLN A 120 -13.13 14.56 8.57
C GLN A 120 -12.56 15.99 8.50
N ASP A 121 -11.89 16.44 9.56
CA ASP A 121 -11.22 17.75 9.65
C ASP A 121 -9.81 17.74 9.04
N TYR A 122 -9.35 16.59 8.55
CA TYR A 122 -8.03 16.38 7.97
C TYR A 122 -8.08 16.28 6.44
N VAL A 123 -6.90 16.46 5.86
CA VAL A 123 -6.64 16.16 4.45
C VAL A 123 -5.48 15.18 4.39
N VAL A 124 -5.71 14.04 3.74
CA VAL A 124 -4.71 12.99 3.53
C VAL A 124 -4.09 13.18 2.15
N TYR A 125 -2.76 13.15 2.10
CA TYR A 125 -1.97 13.12 0.87
C TYR A 125 -1.16 11.82 0.86
N GLY A 126 -1.13 11.15 -0.29
CA GLY A 126 -0.31 9.96 -0.50
C GLY A 126 0.70 10.18 -1.62
N TYR A 127 1.91 9.67 -1.41
CA TYR A 127 2.97 9.70 -2.41
C TYR A 127 3.79 8.41 -2.25
N SER A 128 3.80 7.59 -3.31
CA SER A 128 4.47 6.27 -3.30
C SER A 128 5.93 6.35 -3.69
N CYS A 129 6.35 7.46 -4.31
CA CYS A 129 7.66 7.48 -4.91
C CYS A 129 8.74 7.55 -3.83
N VAL A 130 9.79 6.74 -4.01
CA VAL A 130 10.97 6.67 -3.15
C VAL A 130 12.21 7.11 -3.94
N PRO A 131 13.28 7.56 -3.26
CA PRO A 131 14.57 7.78 -3.91
C PRO A 131 15.16 6.47 -4.45
N PRO A 132 16.20 6.54 -5.32
CA PRO A 132 16.87 5.36 -5.84
C PRO A 132 17.32 4.40 -4.72
N SER A 133 17.04 3.10 -4.89
CA SER A 133 17.36 2.07 -3.90
C SER A 133 18.26 0.96 -4.48
N PRO A 134 18.83 0.07 -3.65
CA PRO A 134 19.55 -1.11 -4.12
C PRO A 134 18.67 -2.17 -4.80
N PHE A 135 17.34 -2.09 -4.66
CA PHE A 135 16.41 -3.10 -5.15
C PHE A 135 16.22 -3.02 -6.66
N GLN A 136 15.90 -4.14 -7.30
CA GLN A 136 15.77 -4.19 -8.76
C GLN A 136 14.43 -3.65 -9.27
N LEU A 137 13.37 -3.65 -8.47
CA LEU A 137 12.07 -3.11 -8.88
C LEU A 137 12.07 -1.58 -8.76
N LYS A 138 11.83 -0.88 -9.87
CA LYS A 138 12.00 0.57 -10.02
C LYS A 138 10.70 1.34 -10.25
N ASP A 139 9.58 0.64 -10.18
CA ASP A 139 8.24 1.17 -10.47
C ASP A 139 7.88 2.44 -9.68
N TRP A 140 8.39 2.57 -8.46
CA TRP A 140 8.13 3.74 -7.60
C TRP A 140 9.38 4.56 -7.35
N GLU A 141 10.51 4.26 -7.99
CA GLU A 141 11.72 5.02 -7.79
C GLU A 141 11.74 6.27 -8.67
N ARG A 142 12.06 7.42 -8.08
CA ARG A 142 12.26 8.67 -8.81
C ARG A 142 13.52 9.36 -8.31
N TYR A 143 14.25 9.98 -9.23
CA TYR A 143 15.26 10.96 -8.85
C TYR A 143 14.57 12.11 -8.12
N ASP A 144 15.08 12.44 -6.93
CA ASP A 144 14.60 13.57 -6.14
C ASP A 144 15.33 14.85 -6.60
N VAL A 145 16.01 15.57 -5.70
CA VAL A 145 16.69 16.83 -6.02
C VAL A 145 17.87 16.65 -6.99
N SER A 146 18.43 15.44 -7.10
CA SER A 146 19.61 15.18 -7.93
C SER A 146 19.52 13.85 -8.69
N ARG A 147 20.30 13.72 -9.76
CA ARG A 147 20.51 12.46 -10.48
C ARG A 147 21.67 11.62 -9.92
N PHE A 148 22.22 12.02 -8.78
CA PHE A 148 23.21 11.19 -8.10
C PHE A 148 22.50 10.03 -7.42
N VAL A 149 23.03 8.84 -7.65
CA VAL A 149 22.59 7.60 -7.02
C VAL A 149 23.56 7.30 -5.88
N ASP A 150 23.02 7.03 -4.69
CA ASP A 150 23.85 6.72 -3.53
C ASP A 150 24.66 5.44 -3.76
N PRO A 151 25.88 5.32 -3.19
CA PRO A 151 26.69 4.11 -3.33
C PRO A 151 25.91 2.85 -2.95
N GLY A 152 25.88 1.86 -3.86
CA GLY A 152 25.15 0.60 -3.68
C GLY A 152 23.69 0.64 -4.14
N CYS A 153 23.15 1.79 -4.50
CA CYS A 153 21.83 1.89 -5.14
C CYS A 153 21.95 1.68 -6.66
N THR A 154 20.86 1.19 -7.26
CA THR A 154 20.73 1.05 -8.72
C THR A 154 19.90 2.21 -9.24
N ALA A 155 20.31 2.81 -10.35
CA ALA A 155 19.57 3.90 -10.97
C ALA A 155 18.14 3.44 -11.37
N PRO A 156 17.11 4.31 -11.28
CA PRO A 156 15.76 3.99 -11.71
C PRO A 156 15.67 3.47 -13.16
N ASP A 157 16.54 3.94 -14.06
CA ASP A 157 16.59 3.54 -15.47
C ASP A 157 17.43 2.28 -15.74
N GLU A 158 18.12 1.76 -14.73
CA GLU A 158 18.98 0.56 -14.83
C GLU A 158 18.35 -0.70 -14.20
N GLY A 159 17.22 -0.57 -13.51
CA GLY A 159 16.49 -1.69 -12.93
C GLY A 159 15.27 -2.16 -13.75
N PHE A 160 14.46 -3.00 -13.13
CA PHE A 160 13.25 -3.58 -13.68
C PHE A 160 12.01 -2.72 -13.40
N HIS A 161 11.18 -2.53 -14.42
CA HIS A 161 9.85 -1.93 -14.30
C HIS A 161 8.80 -2.96 -14.68
N SER A 162 7.79 -3.14 -13.83
CA SER A 162 6.69 -4.09 -14.09
C SER A 162 5.71 -3.60 -15.14
N VAL A 163 5.74 -2.30 -15.44
CA VAL A 163 4.98 -1.68 -16.54
C VAL A 163 5.89 -0.82 -17.41
N PRO A 164 5.57 -0.59 -18.69
CA PRO A 164 6.35 0.32 -19.53
C PRO A 164 6.35 1.74 -18.97
N VAL A 165 7.55 2.30 -18.74
CA VAL A 165 7.75 3.69 -18.31
C VAL A 165 8.33 4.53 -19.45
N SER A 166 7.98 5.81 -19.48
CA SER A 166 8.59 6.74 -20.43
C SER A 166 10.01 7.12 -19.98
N ARG A 167 10.91 7.48 -20.91
CA ARG A 167 12.28 7.93 -20.57
C ARG A 167 12.34 9.22 -19.71
N HIS A 168 11.20 9.85 -19.45
CA HIS A 168 11.09 11.16 -18.78
C HIS A 168 10.26 11.12 -17.49
N GLU A 169 9.83 9.94 -17.04
CA GLU A 169 9.08 9.78 -15.79
C GLU A 169 9.98 9.87 -14.54
#